data_AF-A0A4Q3T3E1-F1
#
_entry.id   AF-A0A4Q3T3E1-F1
#
_cell.length_a   1.000
_cell.length_b   1.000
_cell.length_c   1.000
_cell.angle_alpha   90.00
_cell.angle_beta   90.00
_cell.angle_gamma   90.00
#
_symmetry.space_group_name_H-M   'P 1'
#
loop_
_entity.id
_entity.type
_entity.pdbx_description
1 polymer ?
#
loop_
_entity_poly.entity_id
_entity_poly.type
_entity_poly.pdbx_seq_one_letter_code
_entity_poly.pdbx_strand_id
1 'polypeptide(L)'
;LSALRRKPADLARMEAMLDGFEQATATGDVAHHFDYGFHETIAQSTANPRMAQVLKSLEYDVSHAVNLWRHMAQMKPWQRTQDALDEHRALFELIKRQDADGARHAMRSHVEKARVRMQDAAPEI
;
A
#
# COMPACT_ATOMS: atom_id res chain seq x y z
N LEU A 1 -10.49 -3.54 13.48
CA LEU A 1 -9.19 -2.96 13.08
C LEU A 1 -8.17 -4.08 13.02
N SER A 2 -7.27 -4.11 12.02
CA SER A 2 -6.24 -5.16 11.88
C SER A 2 -5.40 -5.29 13.15
N ALA A 3 -4.96 -4.16 13.70
CA ALA A 3 -4.24 -4.06 14.98
C ALA A 3 -4.92 -4.77 16.17
N LEU A 4 -6.24 -4.97 16.13
CA LEU A 4 -7.00 -5.61 17.22
C LEU A 4 -7.32 -7.09 16.97
N ARG A 5 -7.14 -7.59 15.73
CA ARG A 5 -7.61 -8.93 15.32
C ARG A 5 -6.56 -9.74 14.55
N ARG A 6 -5.39 -9.16 14.30
CA ARG A 6 -4.28 -9.82 13.60
C ARG A 6 -3.86 -11.10 14.30
N LYS A 7 -3.58 -12.13 13.50
CA LYS A 7 -2.90 -13.36 13.92
C LYS A 7 -1.41 -13.26 13.61
N PRO A 8 -0.56 -14.11 14.21
CA PRO A 8 0.85 -14.18 13.83
C PRO A 8 1.07 -14.41 12.33
N ALA A 9 0.23 -15.23 11.69
CA ALA A 9 0.28 -15.48 10.25
C ALA A 9 0.00 -14.22 9.41
N ASP A 10 -0.86 -13.32 9.89
CA ASP A 10 -1.16 -12.07 9.18
C ASP A 10 0.07 -11.15 9.20
N LEU A 11 0.80 -11.07 10.32
CA LEU A 11 2.03 -10.28 10.39
C LEU A 11 3.11 -10.86 9.48
N ALA A 12 3.30 -12.18 9.50
CA ALA A 12 4.30 -12.82 8.65
C ALA A 12 4.00 -12.57 7.16
N ARG A 13 2.72 -12.61 6.78
CA ARG A 13 2.30 -12.29 5.41
C ARG A 13 2.52 -10.82 5.07
N MET A 14 2.19 -9.89 5.97
CA MET A 14 2.46 -8.46 5.76
C MET A 14 3.95 -8.18 5.57
N GLU A 15 4.79 -8.76 6.43
CA GLU A 15 6.25 -8.60 6.39
C GLU A 15 6.83 -9.13 5.07
N ALA A 16 6.42 -10.32 4.65
CA ALA A 16 6.85 -10.90 3.37
C ALA A 16 6.46 -10.03 2.16
N MET A 17 5.30 -9.36 2.19
CA MET A 17 4.91 -8.45 1.13
C MET A 17 5.77 -7.18 1.12
N LEU A 18 6.11 -6.63 2.29
CA LEU A 18 6.97 -5.44 2.37
C LEU A 18 8.41 -5.75 1.93
N ASP A 19 8.94 -6.91 2.29
CA ASP A 19 10.28 -7.32 1.87
C ASP A 19 10.36 -7.51 0.35
N GLY A 20 9.32 -8.10 -0.24
CA GLY A 20 9.21 -8.21 -1.69
C GLY A 20 9.07 -6.85 -2.38
N PHE A 21 8.29 -5.93 -1.81
CA PHE A 21 8.16 -4.57 -2.31
C PHE A 21 9.53 -3.85 -2.30
N GLU A 22 10.25 -3.93 -1.20
CA GLU A 22 11.59 -3.34 -1.08
C GLU A 22 12.56 -3.88 -2.13
N GLN A 23 12.60 -5.20 -2.31
CA GLN A 23 13.44 -5.84 -3.33
C GLN A 23 13.07 -5.41 -4.76
N ALA A 24 11.78 -5.39 -5.08
CA ALA A 24 11.31 -4.95 -6.40
C ALA A 24 11.62 -3.47 -6.65
N THR A 25 11.51 -2.62 -5.62
CA THR A 25 11.84 -1.19 -5.71
C THR A 25 13.33 -0.96 -5.92
N ALA A 26 14.18 -1.75 -5.23
CA ALA A 26 15.63 -1.67 -5.35
C ALA A 26 16.14 -2.12 -6.74
N THR A 27 15.46 -3.08 -7.36
CA THR A 27 15.83 -3.65 -8.67
C THR A 27 15.14 -2.98 -9.86
N GLY A 28 14.12 -2.15 -9.61
CA GLY A 28 13.29 -1.53 -10.66
C GLY A 28 12.22 -2.47 -11.22
N ASP A 29 11.99 -3.61 -10.57
CA ASP A 29 10.99 -4.61 -10.95
C ASP A 29 9.56 -4.18 -10.58
N VAL A 30 8.58 -4.99 -11.01
CA VAL A 30 7.16 -4.73 -10.79
C VAL A 30 6.79 -4.97 -9.33
N ALA A 31 6.55 -3.89 -8.59
CA ALA A 31 6.23 -3.95 -7.15
C ALA A 31 4.73 -3.99 -6.80
N HIS A 32 3.83 -3.78 -7.77
CA HIS A 32 2.40 -3.57 -7.52
C HIS A 32 1.69 -4.71 -6.81
N HIS A 33 2.07 -5.94 -7.11
CA HIS A 33 1.44 -7.09 -6.46
C HIS A 33 1.82 -7.19 -4.97
N PHE A 34 2.98 -6.68 -4.58
CA PHE A 34 3.44 -6.66 -3.20
C PHE A 34 2.69 -5.60 -2.40
N ASP A 35 2.55 -4.40 -2.96
CA ASP A 35 1.68 -3.33 -2.43
C ASP A 35 0.25 -3.83 -2.21
N TYR A 36 -0.36 -4.42 -3.25
CA TYR A 36 -1.69 -4.99 -3.14
C TYR A 36 -1.78 -6.09 -2.08
N GLY A 37 -0.84 -7.05 -2.08
CA GLY A 37 -0.83 -8.16 -1.14
C GLY A 37 -0.72 -7.70 0.32
N PHE A 38 0.03 -6.62 0.58
CA PHE A 38 0.10 -6.00 1.90
C PHE A 38 -1.27 -5.46 2.34
N HIS A 39 -1.92 -4.65 1.50
CA HIS A 39 -3.23 -4.08 1.80
C HIS A 39 -4.34 -5.15 1.91
N GLU A 40 -4.30 -6.18 1.07
CA GLU A 40 -5.22 -7.32 1.12
C GLU A 40 -5.13 -8.01 2.49
N THR A 41 -3.91 -8.26 2.97
CA THR A 41 -3.67 -8.88 4.28
C THR A 41 -4.21 -8.02 5.43
N ILE A 42 -4.08 -6.69 5.34
CA ILE A 42 -4.69 -5.76 6.31
C ILE A 42 -6.22 -5.84 6.27
N ALA A 43 -6.83 -5.84 5.09
CA ALA A 43 -8.28 -5.97 4.95
C ALA A 43 -8.80 -7.29 5.56
N GLN A 44 -8.17 -8.41 5.22
CA GLN A 44 -8.55 -9.73 5.71
C GLN A 44 -8.44 -9.80 7.25
N SER A 45 -7.35 -9.26 7.82
CA SER A 45 -7.16 -9.22 9.28
C SER A 45 -8.10 -8.26 10.02
N THR A 46 -8.76 -7.30 9.34
CA THR A 46 -9.75 -6.42 10.00
C THR A 46 -11.09 -7.10 10.29
N ALA A 47 -11.38 -8.24 9.65
CA ALA A 47 -12.70 -8.89 9.62
C ALA A 47 -13.85 -7.94 9.23
N ASN A 48 -13.57 -6.91 8.41
CA ASN A 48 -14.56 -5.96 7.91
C ASN A 48 -14.75 -6.15 6.39
N PRO A 49 -15.83 -6.82 5.94
CA PRO A 49 -16.07 -7.13 4.53
C PRO A 49 -16.14 -5.89 3.62
N ARG A 50 -16.57 -4.74 4.15
CA ARG A 50 -16.61 -3.48 3.40
C ARG A 50 -15.22 -2.96 3.04
N MET A 51 -14.22 -3.17 3.91
CA MET A 51 -12.83 -2.77 3.64
C MET A 51 -12.23 -3.62 2.52
N ALA A 52 -12.51 -4.93 2.52
CA ALA A 52 -12.07 -5.84 1.47
C ALA A 52 -12.71 -5.51 0.11
N GLN A 53 -13.99 -5.13 0.08
CA GLN A 53 -14.68 -4.71 -1.14
C GLN A 53 -14.10 -3.42 -1.74
N VAL A 54 -13.82 -2.42 -0.91
CA VAL A 54 -13.20 -1.15 -1.36
C VAL A 54 -11.78 -1.40 -1.89
N LEU A 55 -11.01 -2.26 -1.23
CA LEU A 55 -9.67 -2.65 -1.70
C LEU A 55 -9.70 -3.40 -3.03
N LYS A 56 -10.67 -4.29 -3.22
CA LYS A 56 -10.85 -5.01 -4.48
C LYS A 56 -11.27 -4.11 -5.64
N SER A 57 -12.06 -3.06 -5.39
CA SER A 57 -12.35 -2.04 -6.41
C SER A 57 -11.13 -1.19 -6.74
N LEU A 58 -10.29 -0.86 -5.73
CA LEU A 58 -9.05 -0.10 -5.93
C LEU A 58 -8.00 -0.91 -6.70
N GLU A 59 -7.91 -2.23 -6.53
CA GLU A 59 -7.01 -3.11 -7.30
C GLU A 59 -7.21 -2.95 -8.82
N TYR A 60 -8.46 -2.89 -9.26
CA TYR A 60 -8.83 -2.81 -10.67
C TYR A 60 -8.47 -1.46 -11.28
N ASP A 61 -8.77 -0.37 -10.56
CA ASP A 61 -8.52 1.00 -11.04
C ASP A 61 -7.06 1.42 -10.90
N VAL A 62 -6.38 1.03 -9.82
CA VAL A 62 -4.96 1.33 -9.57
C VAL A 62 -4.05 0.51 -10.48
N SER A 63 -4.35 -0.78 -10.74
CA SER A 63 -3.54 -1.56 -11.70
C SER A 63 -3.61 -1.00 -13.12
N HIS A 64 -4.76 -0.50 -13.57
CA HIS A 64 -4.88 0.08 -14.92
C HIS A 64 -4.26 1.48 -14.99
N ALA A 65 -4.59 2.36 -14.05
CA ALA A 65 -4.08 3.72 -14.05
C ALA A 65 -2.57 3.75 -13.82
N VAL A 66 -2.04 3.01 -12.83
CA VAL A 66 -0.62 3.07 -12.49
C VAL A 66 0.26 2.36 -13.53
N ASN A 67 -0.20 1.28 -14.17
CA ASN A 67 0.55 0.69 -15.30
C ASN A 67 0.55 1.61 -16.51
N LEU A 68 -0.59 2.21 -16.87
CA LEU A 68 -0.66 3.17 -17.98
C LEU A 68 0.23 4.40 -17.71
N TRP A 69 0.20 4.91 -16.48
CA TRP A 69 0.99 6.06 -16.06
C TRP A 69 2.50 5.80 -15.97
N ARG A 70 2.92 4.62 -15.50
CA ARG A 70 4.34 4.23 -15.45
C ARG A 70 4.95 4.09 -16.85
N HIS A 71 4.14 3.70 -17.84
CA HIS A 71 4.55 3.66 -19.24
C HIS A 71 4.63 5.05 -19.90
N MET A 72 3.80 6.01 -19.45
CA MET A 72 3.67 7.32 -20.11
C MET A 72 4.50 8.43 -19.45
N ALA A 73 4.65 8.42 -18.13
CA ALA A 73 5.34 9.49 -17.40
C ALA A 73 6.81 9.14 -17.19
N GLN A 74 7.71 9.84 -17.87
CA GLN A 74 9.15 9.88 -17.58
C GLN A 74 9.47 10.61 -16.23
N MET A 75 8.59 10.48 -15.23
CA MET A 75 8.73 11.05 -13.89
C MET A 75 9.54 10.09 -13.04
N LYS A 76 10.51 10.57 -12.24
CA LYS A 76 11.39 9.76 -11.36
C LYS A 76 10.56 8.75 -10.52
N PRO A 77 10.40 7.49 -10.98
CA PRO A 77 9.43 6.57 -10.38
C PRO A 77 9.86 6.15 -8.98
N TRP A 78 11.17 6.18 -8.75
CA TRP A 78 11.83 5.60 -7.59
C TRP A 78 11.53 6.34 -6.26
N GLN A 79 11.56 7.67 -6.25
CA GLN A 79 11.32 8.45 -5.01
C GLN A 79 9.89 8.25 -4.48
N ARG A 80 8.89 8.26 -5.36
CA ARG A 80 7.49 8.04 -4.97
C ARG A 80 7.23 6.63 -4.45
N THR A 81 7.93 5.64 -5.01
CA THR A 81 7.85 4.26 -4.56
C THR A 81 8.49 4.07 -3.18
N GLN A 82 9.64 4.71 -2.93
CA GLN A 82 10.30 4.69 -1.62
C GLN A 82 9.42 5.34 -0.54
N ASP A 83 8.80 6.50 -0.81
CA ASP A 83 7.90 7.17 0.14
C ASP A 83 6.72 6.27 0.54
N ALA A 84 6.16 5.52 -0.42
CA ALA A 84 5.06 4.60 -0.16
C ALA A 84 5.52 3.42 0.71
N LEU A 85 6.70 2.85 0.42
CA LEU A 85 7.28 1.77 1.20
C LEU A 85 7.53 2.18 2.66
N ASP A 86 8.06 3.38 2.89
CA ASP A 86 8.30 3.91 4.23
C ASP A 86 6.99 4.09 5.01
N GLU A 87 5.94 4.60 4.34
CA GLU A 87 4.59 4.70 4.91
C GLU A 87 4.01 3.33 5.28
N HIS A 88 4.22 2.31 4.45
CA HIS A 88 3.75 0.96 4.74
C HIS A 88 4.49 0.31 5.91
N ARG A 89 5.81 0.48 5.99
CA ARG A 89 6.63 -0.01 7.12
C ARG A 89 6.17 0.64 8.44
N ALA A 90 5.91 1.95 8.44
CA ALA A 90 5.36 2.63 9.61
C ALA A 90 3.99 2.06 10.03
N LEU A 91 3.10 1.81 9.06
CA LEU A 91 1.80 1.21 9.30
C LEU A 91 1.91 -0.24 9.82
N PHE A 92 2.84 -1.03 9.30
CA PHE A 92 3.08 -2.39 9.78
C PHE A 92 3.51 -2.40 11.25
N GLU A 93 4.46 -1.53 11.64
CA GLU A 93 4.91 -1.45 13.02
C GLU A 93 3.79 -1.02 13.98
N LEU A 94 2.89 -0.14 13.52
CA LEU A 94 1.67 0.23 14.24
C LEU A 94 0.74 -0.99 14.45
N ILE A 95 0.51 -1.79 13.42
CA ILE A 95 -0.32 -3.00 13.49
C ILE A 95 0.33 -4.06 14.37
N LYS A 96 1.65 -4.25 14.26
CA LYS A 96 2.45 -5.21 15.02
C LYS A 96 2.34 -4.97 16.52
N ARG A 97 2.47 -3.71 16.95
CA ARG A 97 2.30 -3.30 18.36
C ARG A 97 0.84 -3.12 18.81
N GLN A 98 -0.12 -3.43 17.93
CA GLN A 98 -1.56 -3.33 18.19
C GLN A 98 -2.07 -1.90 18.48
N ASP A 99 -1.39 -0.90 17.94
CA ASP A 99 -1.78 0.52 18.02
C ASP A 99 -2.86 0.83 16.97
N ALA A 100 -4.10 0.58 17.38
CA ALA A 100 -5.27 0.64 16.52
C ALA A 100 -5.58 2.06 16.00
N ASP A 101 -5.44 3.07 16.85
CA ASP A 101 -5.71 4.46 16.49
C ASP A 101 -4.57 5.05 15.65
N GLY A 102 -3.32 4.76 16.00
CA GLY A 102 -2.18 5.13 15.18
C GLY A 102 -2.24 4.48 13.79
N ALA A 103 -2.58 3.19 13.70
CA ALA A 103 -2.73 2.50 12.41
C ALA A 103 -3.83 3.13 11.54
N ARG A 104 -4.95 3.53 12.16
CA ARG A 104 -6.03 4.24 11.46
C ARG A 104 -5.57 5.59 10.94
N HIS A 105 -4.86 6.38 11.75
CA HIS A 105 -4.35 7.69 11.33
C HIS A 105 -3.31 7.56 10.21
N ALA A 106 -2.39 6.61 10.32
CA ALA A 106 -1.38 6.35 9.30
C ALA A 106 -2.01 5.93 7.97
N MET A 107 -2.97 5.00 7.97
CA MET A 107 -3.66 4.58 6.75
C MET A 107 -4.42 5.75 6.09
N ARG A 108 -5.10 6.59 6.87
CA ARG A 108 -5.78 7.78 6.33
C ARG A 108 -4.80 8.75 5.67
N SER A 109 -3.66 8.99 6.33
CA SER A 109 -2.60 9.85 5.77
C SER A 109 -2.01 9.26 4.49
N HIS A 110 -1.75 7.95 4.47
CA HIS A 110 -1.25 7.24 3.29
C HIS A 110 -2.18 7.39 2.08
N VAL A 111 -3.48 7.18 2.26
CA VAL A 111 -4.47 7.33 1.17
C VAL A 111 -4.52 8.76 0.64
N GLU A 112 -4.48 9.77 1.52
CA GLU A 112 -4.48 11.16 1.07
C GLU A 112 -3.21 11.52 0.29
N LYS A 113 -2.04 11.07 0.77
CA LYS A 113 -0.78 11.25 0.04
C LYS A 113 -0.76 10.48 -1.28
N ALA A 114 -1.33 9.28 -1.33
CA ALA A 114 -1.48 8.52 -2.57
C ALA A 114 -2.35 9.27 -3.58
N ARG A 115 -3.45 9.87 -3.13
CA ARG A 115 -4.32 10.73 -3.96
C ARG A 115 -3.55 11.91 -4.55
N VAL A 116 -2.77 12.63 -3.73
CA VAL A 116 -1.92 13.74 -4.19
C VAL A 116 -0.86 13.25 -5.18
N ARG A 117 -0.18 12.13 -4.90
CA ARG A 117 0.81 11.52 -5.81
C ARG A 117 0.20 11.15 -7.17
N MET A 118 -1.06 10.72 -7.21
CA MET A 118 -1.79 10.45 -8.45
C MET A 118 -2.17 11.73 -9.20
N GLN A 119 -2.54 12.80 -8.49
CA GLN A 119 -2.90 14.08 -9.09
C GLN A 119 -1.66 14.82 -9.65
N ASP A 120 -0.55 14.83 -8.91
CA ASP A 120 0.74 15.40 -9.34
C ASP A 120 1.44 14.56 -10.42
N ALA A 121 0.88 13.40 -10.75
CA ALA A 121 1.28 12.64 -11.92
C ALA A 121 0.56 13.15 -13.17
N ALA A 122 -0.68 13.65 -13.07
CA ALA A 122 -1.47 14.13 -14.21
C ALA A 122 -0.72 15.26 -14.96
N PRO A 123 -0.70 15.27 -16.31
CA PRO A 123 -0.02 16.34 -17.03
C PRO A 123 -0.86 17.61 -16.86
N GLU A 124 -0.23 18.77 -16.75
CA GLU A 124 -0.95 20.02 -17.06
C GLU A 124 -1.45 19.90 -18.50
N ILE A 125 -2.77 20.01 -18.68
CA ILE A 125 -3.45 19.97 -19.99
C ILE A 125 -3.20 21.28 -20.72
#